data_AF-A0AA35MED7-F1
#
_entry.id   AF-A0AA35MED7-F1
#
_cell.length_a   1.000
_cell.length_b   1.000
_cell.length_c   1.000
_cell.angle_alpha   90.00
_cell.angle_beta   90.00
_cell.angle_gamma   90.00
#
_symmetry.space_group_name_H-M   'P 1'
#
loop_
_entity.id
_entity.type
_entity.pdbx_description
1 polymer ?
#
loop_
_entity_poly.entity_id
_entity_poly.type
_entity_poly.pdbx_seq_one_letter_code
_entity_poly.pdbx_strand_id
1 'polypeptide(L)'
;MPASSPARHMYRLCARCQVHAQRTSCAAAIPTRPSSLLQRTATFAFTSAPVSLASSSAHRIPSGASFFSSSAALHRDAENADTSTTSSSSSSQPFSSGAPKTHYDLFPETLPQGPPPAGHFPIDTRALRREFLRLQARAHPDLHPASDKPRAEAASALINDAYKTLSNPLLRAQYLLALRGVDVANDETLKVEEPSLLMLVLEAREEIEDAKSEADLEQPREANDARIAASEEALDVAFANDDIEAAKREAVRLRYWVNIRDTLHHWEQGKPVVLQH
;
A
#
# COMPACT_ATOMS: atom_id res chain seq x y z
N MET A 1 -72.50 37.13 5.87
CA MET A 1 -72.13 35.70 5.92
C MET A 1 -70.60 35.57 5.96
N PRO A 2 -70.02 34.52 6.57
CA PRO A 2 -68.79 34.66 7.35
C PRO A 2 -67.52 33.98 6.78
N ALA A 3 -66.42 34.07 7.54
CA ALA A 3 -65.12 33.39 7.41
C ALA A 3 -64.18 33.94 6.30
N SER A 4 -62.84 33.83 6.41
CA SER A 4 -62.04 32.87 7.20
C SER A 4 -60.65 33.38 7.61
N SER A 5 -60.08 32.76 8.65
CA SER A 5 -58.65 32.72 8.97
C SER A 5 -58.18 31.26 8.81
N PRO A 6 -56.99 31.00 8.25
CA PRO A 6 -55.93 30.30 9.01
C PRO A 6 -54.50 30.70 8.53
N ALA A 7 -53.38 30.19 9.03
CA ALA A 7 -52.95 29.71 10.34
C ALA A 7 -51.40 29.69 10.35
N ARG A 8 -50.77 29.60 11.53
CA ARG A 8 -49.30 29.51 11.66
C ARG A 8 -48.79 28.14 11.19
N HIS A 9 -47.70 28.10 10.43
CA HIS A 9 -46.97 26.87 10.14
C HIS A 9 -45.70 26.77 11.00
N MET A 10 -45.67 25.76 11.87
CA MET A 10 -44.50 25.37 12.64
C MET A 10 -43.69 24.37 11.82
N TYR A 11 -42.52 24.76 11.32
CA TYR A 11 -41.60 23.81 10.69
C TYR A 11 -40.97 22.92 11.77
N ARG A 12 -41.31 21.63 11.76
CA ARG A 12 -40.58 20.61 12.52
C ARG A 12 -39.24 20.36 11.84
N LEU A 13 -38.14 20.64 12.54
CA LEU A 13 -36.79 20.33 12.08
C LEU A 13 -36.55 18.82 12.10
N CYS A 14 -35.75 18.33 11.14
CA CYS A 14 -35.33 16.93 11.04
C CYS A 14 -34.41 16.55 12.22
N ALA A 15 -34.50 15.30 12.68
CA ALA A 15 -33.68 14.75 13.77
C ALA A 15 -32.16 14.92 13.54
N ARG A 16 -31.71 14.90 12.28
CA ARG A 16 -30.30 15.11 11.88
C ARG A 16 -29.79 16.53 12.22
N CYS A 17 -30.68 17.51 12.41
CA CYS A 17 -30.30 18.89 12.80
C CYS A 17 -30.22 19.11 14.32
N GLN A 18 -30.92 18.32 15.15
CA GLN A 18 -30.89 18.49 16.61
C GLN A 18 -29.55 18.08 17.23
N VAL A 19 -28.88 17.07 16.66
CA VAL A 19 -27.60 16.56 17.18
C VAL A 19 -26.45 17.56 16.99
N HIS A 20 -26.47 18.35 15.91
CA HIS A 20 -25.41 19.35 15.66
C HIS A 20 -25.46 20.55 16.61
N ALA A 21 -26.64 20.90 17.13
CA ALA A 21 -26.81 22.03 18.04
C ALA A 21 -26.34 21.74 19.49
N GLN A 22 -26.11 20.47 19.85
CA GLN A 22 -25.73 20.06 21.21
C GLN A 22 -24.22 19.92 21.43
N ARG A 23 -23.40 20.01 20.37
CA ARG A 23 -21.93 19.87 20.45
C ARG A 23 -21.15 21.18 20.59
N THR A 24 -21.81 22.34 20.52
CA THR A 24 -21.16 23.67 20.50
C THR A 24 -21.41 24.52 21.74
N SER A 25 -21.90 23.93 22.84
CA SER A 25 -22.10 24.60 24.13
C SER A 25 -21.61 23.76 25.29
N CYS A 26 -20.91 24.40 26.23
CA CYS A 26 -20.27 23.84 27.45
C CYS A 26 -18.98 23.01 27.20
N ALA A 27 -17.91 23.19 27.97
CA ALA A 27 -17.61 24.24 28.95
C ALA A 27 -16.09 24.34 29.21
N ALA A 28 -15.61 25.56 29.49
CA ALA A 28 -14.35 25.76 30.21
C ALA A 28 -14.65 25.94 31.70
N ALA A 29 -14.05 25.12 32.57
CA ALA A 29 -13.95 25.38 34.01
C ALA A 29 -12.87 24.50 34.66
N ILE A 30 -11.88 25.13 35.29
CA ILE A 30 -10.89 24.48 36.17
C ILE A 30 -11.42 24.53 37.60
N PRO A 31 -11.23 23.48 38.41
CA PRO A 31 -10.93 23.71 39.82
C PRO A 31 -9.74 22.91 40.35
N THR A 32 -9.18 23.42 41.45
CA THR A 32 -7.92 22.97 42.06
C THR A 32 -8.07 21.86 43.10
N ARG A 33 -6.96 21.13 43.29
CA ARG A 33 -6.60 20.18 44.38
C ARG A 33 -7.04 20.62 45.80
N PRO A 34 -7.20 19.70 46.78
CA PRO A 34 -6.03 19.24 47.55
C PRO A 34 -6.01 17.74 47.98
N SER A 35 -5.00 17.39 48.77
CA SER A 35 -4.47 16.05 49.10
C SER A 35 -5.22 15.24 50.18
N SER A 36 -5.09 13.91 50.15
CA SER A 36 -4.81 13.09 51.36
C SER A 36 -4.25 11.69 51.07
N LEU A 37 -3.43 11.20 51.99
CA LEU A 37 -2.77 9.88 52.01
C LEU A 37 -3.74 8.70 52.14
N LEU A 38 -3.37 7.52 51.61
CA LEU A 38 -3.03 6.33 52.43
C LEU A 38 -2.57 5.13 51.59
N GLN A 39 -1.74 4.28 52.20
CA GLN A 39 -1.26 3.03 51.62
C GLN A 39 -2.38 1.97 51.53
N ARG A 40 -2.24 1.01 50.60
CA ARG A 40 -2.24 -0.41 50.98
C ARG A 40 -1.65 -1.31 49.89
N THR A 41 -0.72 -2.15 50.33
CA THR A 41 -0.18 -3.30 49.60
C THR A 41 -1.24 -4.39 49.41
N ALA A 42 -1.27 -5.02 48.25
CA ALA A 42 -1.97 -6.28 48.02
C ALA A 42 -1.13 -7.19 47.10
N THR A 43 -0.18 -7.90 47.69
CA THR A 43 0.43 -9.08 47.08
C THR A 43 -0.61 -10.20 46.98
N PHE A 44 -0.80 -10.78 45.80
CA PHE A 44 -1.39 -12.11 45.68
C PHE A 44 -0.63 -12.93 44.64
N ALA A 45 0.15 -13.89 45.13
CA ALA A 45 0.62 -15.00 44.33
C ALA A 45 -0.48 -16.07 44.30
N PHE A 46 -0.67 -16.73 43.15
CA PHE A 46 -1.47 -17.95 43.07
C PHE A 46 -0.78 -18.99 42.19
N THR A 47 -0.15 -19.96 42.88
CA THR A 47 0.04 -21.35 42.46
C THR A 47 -1.31 -21.98 42.06
N SER A 48 -1.47 -22.99 41.19
CA SER A 48 -0.53 -23.87 40.48
C SER A 48 -1.31 -24.87 39.60
N ALA A 49 -0.76 -25.26 38.43
CA ALA A 49 -1.01 -26.54 37.73
C ALA A 49 -2.49 -26.85 37.31
N PRO A 50 -2.78 -27.97 36.59
CA PRO A 50 -1.94 -28.96 35.89
C PRO A 50 -2.01 -28.72 34.35
N VAL A 51 -1.79 -29.62 33.37
CA VAL A 51 -1.62 -31.09 33.25
C VAL A 51 -0.58 -31.39 32.16
N SER A 52 0.22 -32.46 32.31
CA SER A 52 1.03 -33.04 31.21
C SER A 52 0.25 -34.09 30.43
N LEU A 53 0.29 -34.02 29.09
CA LEU A 53 0.12 -35.19 28.22
C LEU A 53 1.19 -35.13 27.12
N ALA A 54 2.01 -36.17 27.06
CA ALA A 54 3.00 -36.35 26.00
C ALA A 54 2.37 -37.10 24.82
N SER A 55 2.84 -36.83 23.60
CA SER A 55 3.69 -37.81 22.89
C SER A 55 4.17 -37.29 21.52
N SER A 56 5.48 -37.40 21.31
CA SER A 56 6.15 -37.81 20.06
C SER A 56 5.66 -37.30 18.70
N SER A 57 6.51 -36.52 18.04
CA SER A 57 7.29 -37.06 16.89
C SER A 57 8.54 -36.23 16.65
N ALA A 58 9.68 -36.91 16.47
CA ALA A 58 10.95 -36.28 16.19
C ALA A 58 11.36 -36.53 14.74
N HIS A 59 11.63 -35.47 13.99
CA HIS A 59 12.47 -35.56 12.79
C HIS A 59 13.53 -34.46 12.79
N ARG A 60 14.79 -34.87 12.64
CA ARG A 60 15.94 -33.99 12.52
C ARG A 60 15.98 -33.37 11.13
N ILE A 61 16.26 -32.07 11.06
CA ILE A 61 16.74 -31.40 9.85
C ILE A 61 18.22 -31.06 10.08
N PRO A 62 19.17 -31.59 9.28
CA PRO A 62 20.53 -31.08 9.24
C PRO A 62 20.64 -29.95 8.21
N SER A 63 21.32 -28.87 8.59
CA SER A 63 21.66 -27.77 7.68
C SER A 63 22.88 -28.10 6.80
N GLY A 64 22.91 -27.51 5.61
CA GLY A 64 24.15 -27.18 4.89
C GLY A 64 24.58 -28.15 3.79
N ALA A 65 24.64 -27.65 2.56
CA ALA A 65 25.90 -27.50 1.81
C ALA A 65 25.66 -26.81 0.45
N SER A 66 26.42 -25.75 0.20
CA SER A 66 26.63 -25.20 -1.13
C SER A 66 27.39 -26.19 -2.03
N PHE A 67 26.92 -26.41 -3.26
CA PHE A 67 27.72 -27.06 -4.30
C PHE A 67 27.84 -26.17 -5.54
N PHE A 68 28.90 -25.38 -5.57
CA PHE A 68 29.55 -24.96 -6.81
C PHE A 68 30.38 -26.14 -7.34
N SER A 69 30.16 -26.56 -8.58
CA SER A 69 31.18 -27.21 -9.41
C SER A 69 30.75 -27.12 -10.87
N SER A 70 31.42 -26.34 -11.71
CA SER A 70 32.71 -26.62 -12.36
C SER A 70 32.57 -27.48 -13.62
N SER A 71 32.71 -26.83 -14.78
CA SER A 71 33.18 -27.46 -16.01
C SER A 71 34.45 -26.76 -16.44
N ALA A 72 35.59 -27.42 -16.23
CA ALA A 72 36.90 -26.90 -16.59
C ALA A 72 37.19 -27.04 -18.10
N ALA A 73 38.08 -26.20 -18.59
CA ALA A 73 38.50 -26.17 -20.00
C ALA A 73 39.43 -27.33 -20.38
N LEU A 74 39.51 -27.62 -21.69
CA LEU A 74 40.70 -28.20 -22.32
C LEU A 74 41.01 -27.50 -23.65
N HIS A 75 42.30 -27.49 -23.98
CA HIS A 75 42.95 -26.67 -25.01
C HIS A 75 42.71 -27.12 -26.46
N ARG A 76 42.87 -26.16 -27.39
CA ARG A 76 43.86 -26.27 -28.49
C ARG A 76 44.20 -24.91 -29.12
N ASP A 77 45.48 -24.56 -29.03
CA ASP A 77 46.41 -24.04 -30.06
C ASP A 77 45.83 -23.33 -31.31
N ALA A 78 46.46 -22.36 -31.98
CA ALA A 78 47.57 -21.43 -31.78
C ALA A 78 47.76 -20.74 -33.16
N GLU A 79 48.19 -19.47 -33.16
CA GLU A 79 48.73 -18.69 -34.30
C GLU A 79 47.72 -18.21 -35.39
N ASN A 80 47.89 -17.07 -36.08
CA ASN A 80 49.07 -16.19 -36.24
C ASN A 80 48.67 -14.69 -36.43
N ALA A 81 49.65 -13.81 -36.62
CA ALA A 81 49.52 -12.34 -36.83
C ALA A 81 48.67 -11.97 -38.09
N ASP A 82 48.12 -10.75 -38.24
CA ASP A 82 48.92 -9.58 -38.66
C ASP A 82 48.25 -8.18 -38.48
N THR A 83 49.14 -7.19 -38.48
CA THR A 83 49.03 -5.74 -38.67
C THR A 83 47.90 -5.21 -39.57
N SER A 84 47.11 -4.21 -39.11
CA SER A 84 47.14 -2.84 -39.68
C SER A 84 46.07 -1.87 -39.16
N THR A 85 46.57 -0.69 -38.79
CA THR A 85 45.95 0.64 -38.68
C THR A 85 44.67 0.89 -39.49
N THR A 86 43.62 1.41 -38.83
CA THR A 86 42.86 2.56 -39.37
C THR A 86 42.15 3.36 -38.27
N SER A 87 42.42 4.65 -38.25
CA SER A 87 41.79 5.64 -37.36
C SER A 87 40.34 5.93 -37.75
N SER A 88 39.42 5.99 -36.78
CA SER A 88 38.11 6.63 -36.96
C SER A 88 37.56 7.21 -35.65
N SER A 89 37.79 8.51 -35.48
CA SER A 89 36.95 9.46 -34.74
C SER A 89 36.25 9.00 -33.46
N SER A 90 36.90 9.32 -32.35
CA SER A 90 36.27 9.61 -31.06
C SER A 90 34.97 10.44 -31.18
N SER A 91 33.87 9.90 -30.66
CA SER A 91 32.68 10.67 -30.27
C SER A 91 32.20 10.21 -28.89
N SER A 92 33.11 10.28 -27.92
CA SER A 92 32.82 10.10 -26.49
C SER A 92 31.88 11.19 -26.01
N GLN A 93 30.57 10.92 -26.08
CA GLN A 93 29.55 11.69 -25.36
C GLN A 93 29.78 11.54 -23.85
N PRO A 94 29.67 12.64 -23.08
CA PRO A 94 30.08 12.65 -21.67
C PRO A 94 29.04 12.01 -20.74
N PHE A 95 29.56 11.53 -19.61
CA PHE A 95 28.88 11.29 -18.33
C PHE A 95 27.35 11.42 -18.27
N SER A 96 26.70 10.32 -17.88
CA SER A 96 26.03 10.33 -16.58
C SER A 96 26.02 8.94 -15.96
N SER A 97 26.60 8.81 -14.77
CA SER A 97 26.37 7.68 -13.86
C SER A 97 24.96 7.86 -13.27
N GLY A 98 23.95 7.60 -14.10
CA GLY A 98 22.55 7.82 -13.75
C GLY A 98 22.13 6.96 -12.56
N ALA A 99 21.30 7.54 -11.70
CA ALA A 99 20.55 6.78 -10.70
C ALA A 99 19.82 5.58 -11.37
N PRO A 100 19.60 4.46 -10.64
CA PRO A 100 18.88 3.32 -11.20
C PRO A 100 17.51 3.77 -11.71
N LYS A 101 17.18 3.41 -12.96
CA LYS A 101 15.91 3.80 -13.58
C LYS A 101 14.74 3.28 -12.74
N THR A 102 13.96 4.19 -12.21
CA THR A 102 12.76 3.92 -11.43
C THR A 102 11.55 3.76 -12.35
N HIS A 103 10.44 3.30 -11.78
CA HIS A 103 9.15 3.28 -12.47
C HIS A 103 8.65 4.71 -12.79
N TYR A 104 9.07 5.72 -12.04
CA TYR A 104 8.69 7.12 -12.26
C TYR A 104 9.32 7.69 -13.54
N ASP A 105 10.58 7.31 -13.84
CA ASP A 105 11.32 7.77 -15.04
C ASP A 105 10.68 7.34 -16.37
N LEU A 106 9.73 6.39 -16.32
CA LEU A 106 9.00 5.90 -17.50
C LEU A 106 7.78 6.78 -17.85
N PHE A 107 7.30 7.62 -16.94
CA PHE A 107 6.11 8.46 -17.11
C PHE A 107 6.42 9.97 -16.96
N PRO A 108 7.32 10.54 -17.76
CA PRO A 108 7.80 11.91 -17.58
C PRO A 108 6.73 12.99 -17.82
N GLU A 109 5.63 12.71 -18.53
CA GLU A 109 4.54 13.70 -18.70
C GLU A 109 3.61 13.73 -17.50
N THR A 110 3.41 12.59 -16.83
CA THR A 110 2.58 12.48 -15.62
C THR A 110 3.38 12.81 -14.36
N LEU A 111 4.66 12.42 -14.30
CA LEU A 111 5.51 12.41 -13.11
C LEU A 111 6.85 13.16 -13.34
N PRO A 112 6.84 14.44 -13.79
CA PRO A 112 8.07 15.16 -14.15
C PRO A 112 9.02 15.43 -12.98
N GLN A 113 8.55 15.29 -11.74
CA GLN A 113 9.32 15.48 -10.51
C GLN A 113 9.97 14.17 -10.00
N GLY A 114 9.64 13.02 -10.59
CA GLY A 114 10.11 11.71 -10.11
C GLY A 114 9.42 11.26 -8.81
N PRO A 115 10.05 10.36 -8.03
CA PRO A 115 9.50 9.88 -6.76
C PRO A 115 9.64 10.90 -5.62
N PRO A 116 8.83 10.77 -4.55
CA PRO A 116 9.05 11.48 -3.28
C PRO A 116 10.45 11.27 -2.67
N PRO A 117 11.08 12.32 -2.11
CA PRO A 117 10.47 13.57 -1.66
C PRO A 117 10.41 14.69 -2.72
N ALA A 118 10.95 14.48 -3.93
CA ALA A 118 10.95 15.50 -4.98
C ALA A 118 9.57 15.64 -5.66
N GLY A 119 8.89 14.52 -5.86
CA GLY A 119 7.48 14.44 -6.25
C GLY A 119 6.54 14.09 -5.10
N HIS A 120 5.26 13.90 -5.42
CA HIS A 120 4.20 13.54 -4.47
C HIS A 120 3.86 12.05 -4.49
N PHE A 121 3.28 11.54 -3.41
CA PHE A 121 2.79 10.16 -3.33
C PHE A 121 1.48 9.94 -4.12
N PRO A 122 0.45 10.82 -4.05
CA PRO A 122 -0.75 10.70 -4.87
C PRO A 122 -0.43 10.93 -6.35
N ILE A 123 -0.99 10.11 -7.23
CA ILE A 123 -0.81 10.18 -8.68
C ILE A 123 -2.19 10.26 -9.35
N ASP A 124 -2.37 11.17 -10.32
CA ASP A 124 -3.53 11.14 -11.21
C ASP A 124 -3.49 9.87 -12.08
N THR A 125 -4.25 8.85 -11.65
CA THR A 125 -4.35 7.56 -12.33
C THR A 125 -4.94 7.68 -13.74
N ARG A 126 -5.71 8.73 -14.04
CA ARG A 126 -6.27 8.98 -15.38
C ARG A 126 -5.20 9.54 -16.32
N ALA A 127 -4.36 10.47 -15.84
CA ALA A 127 -3.20 10.94 -16.57
C ALA A 127 -2.19 9.79 -16.81
N LEU A 128 -1.87 9.04 -15.76
CA LEU A 128 -0.97 7.88 -15.81
C LEU A 128 -1.47 6.84 -16.83
N ARG A 129 -2.78 6.53 -16.83
CA ARG A 129 -3.37 5.60 -17.80
C ARG A 129 -3.26 6.09 -19.25
N ARG A 130 -3.44 7.40 -19.48
CA ARG A 130 -3.33 8.01 -20.82
C ARG A 130 -1.90 7.94 -21.34
N GLU A 131 -0.91 8.23 -20.49
CA GLU A 131 0.51 8.12 -20.87
C GLU A 131 0.91 6.65 -21.08
N PHE A 132 0.51 5.74 -20.18
CA PHE A 132 0.70 4.29 -20.33
C PHE A 132 0.22 3.77 -21.69
N LEU A 133 -1.02 4.06 -22.09
CA LEU A 133 -1.56 3.57 -23.37
C LEU A 133 -0.72 4.05 -24.57
N ARG A 134 -0.20 5.28 -24.51
CA ARG A 134 0.65 5.85 -25.55
C ARG A 134 2.05 5.24 -25.57
N LEU A 135 2.64 4.95 -24.41
CA LEU A 135 3.93 4.26 -24.30
C LEU A 135 3.81 2.81 -24.78
N GLN A 136 2.78 2.11 -24.33
CA GLN A 136 2.48 0.73 -24.71
C GLN A 136 2.26 0.57 -26.21
N ALA A 137 1.56 1.53 -26.85
CA ALA A 137 1.39 1.56 -28.30
C ALA A 137 2.71 1.73 -29.06
N ARG A 138 3.71 2.44 -28.50
CA ARG A 138 5.04 2.61 -29.11
C ARG A 138 5.96 1.39 -28.89
N ALA A 139 5.77 0.69 -27.78
CA ALA A 139 6.54 -0.50 -27.40
C ALA A 139 6.00 -1.82 -27.98
N HIS A 140 4.90 -1.79 -28.73
CA HIS A 140 4.25 -3.00 -29.24
C HIS A 140 5.16 -3.79 -30.22
N PRO A 141 5.46 -5.08 -29.97
CA PRO A 141 6.51 -5.80 -30.71
C PRO A 141 6.23 -5.97 -32.20
N ASP A 142 4.98 -5.92 -32.65
CA ASP A 142 4.64 -5.97 -34.08
C ASP A 142 5.03 -4.71 -34.87
N LEU A 143 5.37 -3.60 -34.19
CA LEU A 143 5.91 -2.40 -34.84
C LEU A 143 7.43 -2.48 -35.07
N HIS A 144 8.08 -3.51 -34.54
CA HIS A 144 9.55 -3.65 -34.56
C HIS A 144 9.97 -4.83 -35.45
N PRO A 145 11.11 -4.73 -36.16
CA PRO A 145 11.65 -5.84 -36.94
C PRO A 145 12.02 -7.02 -36.03
N ALA A 146 12.10 -8.22 -36.60
CA ALA A 146 12.34 -9.45 -35.85
C ALA A 146 13.58 -9.42 -34.93
N SER A 147 14.61 -8.65 -35.31
CA SER A 147 15.82 -8.39 -34.51
C SER A 147 15.57 -7.63 -33.21
N ASP A 148 14.61 -6.70 -33.21
CA ASP A 148 14.32 -5.80 -32.09
C ASP A 148 13.11 -6.26 -31.25
N LYS A 149 12.38 -7.30 -31.68
CA LYS A 149 11.24 -7.86 -30.93
C LYS A 149 11.54 -8.16 -29.46
N PRO A 150 12.65 -8.84 -29.07
CA PRO A 150 12.94 -9.12 -27.66
C PRO A 150 13.11 -7.84 -26.82
N ARG A 151 13.64 -6.77 -27.43
CA ARG A 151 13.80 -5.47 -26.79
C ARG A 151 12.45 -4.74 -26.65
N ALA A 152 11.59 -4.83 -27.66
CA ALA A 152 10.23 -4.29 -27.61
C ALA A 152 9.37 -5.00 -26.55
N GLU A 153 9.45 -6.34 -26.50
CA GLU A 153 8.81 -7.17 -25.46
C GLU A 153 9.29 -6.80 -24.05
N ALA A 154 10.61 -6.67 -23.83
CA ALA A 154 11.16 -6.25 -22.54
C ALA A 154 10.71 -4.83 -22.14
N ALA A 155 10.66 -3.88 -23.08
CA ALA A 155 10.17 -2.53 -22.83
C ALA A 155 8.67 -2.52 -22.49
N SER A 156 7.87 -3.29 -23.24
CA SER A 156 6.44 -3.51 -22.98
C SER A 156 6.20 -4.11 -21.59
N ALA A 157 6.95 -5.13 -21.20
CA ALA A 157 6.85 -5.74 -19.87
C ALA A 157 7.16 -4.73 -18.76
N LEU A 158 8.23 -3.95 -18.91
CA LEU A 158 8.62 -2.91 -17.95
C LEU A 158 7.57 -1.79 -17.82
N ILE A 159 6.99 -1.33 -18.94
CA ILE A 159 5.91 -0.32 -18.93
C ILE A 159 4.66 -0.85 -18.22
N ASN A 160 4.30 -2.12 -18.42
CA ASN A 160 3.17 -2.76 -17.75
C ASN A 160 3.39 -2.89 -16.24
N ASP A 161 4.58 -3.33 -15.81
CA ASP A 161 4.89 -3.49 -14.38
C ASP A 161 4.96 -2.13 -13.65
N ALA A 162 5.58 -1.14 -14.29
CA ALA A 162 5.62 0.23 -13.77
C ALA A 162 4.21 0.84 -13.68
N TYR A 163 3.35 0.66 -14.70
CA TYR A 163 1.95 1.11 -14.63
C TYR A 163 1.16 0.39 -13.52
N LYS A 164 1.29 -0.94 -13.41
CA LYS A 164 0.63 -1.75 -12.36
C LYS A 164 1.05 -1.27 -10.97
N THR A 165 2.34 -1.07 -10.76
CA THR A 165 2.93 -0.62 -9.49
C THR A 165 2.47 0.78 -9.13
N LEU A 166 2.55 1.74 -10.06
CA LEU A 166 2.24 3.14 -9.77
C LEU A 166 0.73 3.44 -9.74
N SER A 167 -0.11 2.66 -10.42
CA SER A 167 -1.57 2.87 -10.40
C SER A 167 -2.26 2.37 -9.12
N ASN A 168 -1.70 1.38 -8.43
CA ASN A 168 -2.22 0.89 -7.15
C ASN A 168 -1.47 1.57 -5.98
N PRO A 169 -2.15 2.25 -5.04
CA PRO A 169 -1.49 3.00 -3.97
C PRO A 169 -0.70 2.11 -3.00
N LEU A 170 -1.15 0.87 -2.74
CA LEU A 170 -0.43 -0.07 -1.88
C LEU A 170 0.87 -0.55 -2.54
N LEU A 171 0.81 -0.93 -3.83
CA LEU A 171 2.01 -1.31 -4.58
C LEU A 171 2.99 -0.13 -4.71
N ARG A 172 2.46 1.09 -4.91
CA ARG A 172 3.26 2.34 -4.95
C ARG A 172 3.98 2.58 -3.62
N ALA A 173 3.28 2.42 -2.48
CA ALA A 173 3.88 2.59 -1.15
C ALA A 173 4.96 1.53 -0.88
N GLN A 174 4.68 0.25 -1.17
CA GLN A 174 5.64 -0.83 -1.06
C GLN A 174 6.87 -0.60 -1.95
N TYR A 175 6.68 -0.14 -3.18
CA TYR A 175 7.77 0.19 -4.11
C TYR A 175 8.65 1.34 -3.61
N LEU A 176 8.05 2.44 -3.12
CA LEU A 176 8.79 3.58 -2.58
C LEU A 176 9.57 3.27 -1.29
N LEU A 177 9.08 2.32 -0.50
CA LEU A 177 9.78 1.77 0.67
C LEU A 177 10.91 0.81 0.24
N ALA A 178 10.68 -0.03 -0.77
CA ALA A 178 11.70 -0.93 -1.32
C ALA A 178 12.88 -0.16 -1.95
N LEU A 179 12.62 0.98 -2.62
CA LEU A 179 13.67 1.90 -3.09
C LEU A 179 14.54 2.47 -1.96
N ARG A 180 14.05 2.43 -0.71
CA ARG A 180 14.76 2.85 0.51
C ARG A 180 15.29 1.66 1.33
N GLY A 181 15.22 0.44 0.79
CA GLY A 181 15.69 -0.77 1.45
C GLY A 181 14.72 -1.40 2.46
N VAL A 182 13.46 -0.96 2.50
CA VAL A 182 12.43 -1.50 3.41
C VAL A 182 11.42 -2.34 2.61
N ASP A 183 11.46 -3.66 2.81
CA ASP A 183 10.49 -4.59 2.20
C ASP A 183 9.28 -4.77 3.12
N VAL A 184 8.17 -4.10 2.80
CA VAL A 184 6.88 -4.25 3.50
C VAL A 184 6.00 -5.35 2.86
N ALA A 185 6.37 -5.85 1.68
CA ALA A 185 5.57 -6.83 0.96
C ALA A 185 5.78 -8.25 1.53
N ASN A 186 7.03 -8.61 1.84
CA ASN A 186 7.40 -9.95 2.30
C ASN A 186 7.59 -10.06 3.83
N ASP A 187 7.53 -8.95 4.57
CA ASP A 187 7.75 -8.97 6.02
C ASP A 187 6.47 -9.36 6.79
N GLU A 188 6.30 -10.67 6.99
CA GLU A 188 5.25 -11.27 7.82
C GLU A 188 5.31 -10.84 9.30
N THR A 189 6.42 -10.22 9.75
CA THR A 189 6.53 -9.67 11.11
C THR A 189 5.85 -8.32 11.24
N LEU A 190 5.51 -7.65 10.12
CA LEU A 190 4.67 -6.45 10.07
C LEU A 190 3.19 -6.80 10.28
N LYS A 191 2.93 -7.26 11.50
CA LYS A 191 1.62 -7.40 12.09
C LYS A 191 1.20 -6.04 12.65
N VAL A 192 -0.11 -5.88 12.85
CA VAL A 192 -0.64 -4.64 13.43
C VAL A 192 -0.23 -4.57 14.90
N GLU A 193 0.77 -3.74 15.20
CA GLU A 193 1.15 -3.36 16.57
C GLU A 193 0.18 -2.34 17.20
N GLU A 194 -0.85 -1.92 16.45
CA GLU A 194 -1.82 -0.90 16.85
C GLU A 194 -3.21 -1.51 17.14
N PRO A 195 -3.62 -1.69 18.42
CA PRO A 195 -4.91 -2.27 18.77
C PRO A 195 -6.13 -1.52 18.21
N SER A 196 -6.03 -0.19 18.03
CA SER A 196 -7.09 0.62 17.41
C SER A 196 -7.34 0.25 15.94
N LEU A 197 -6.28 -0.03 15.17
CA LEU A 197 -6.42 -0.45 13.78
C LEU A 197 -7.07 -1.83 13.68
N LEU A 198 -6.69 -2.80 14.53
CA LEU A 198 -7.32 -4.13 14.54
C LEU A 198 -8.83 -4.04 14.82
N MET A 199 -9.23 -3.21 15.79
CA MET A 199 -10.65 -3.01 16.12
C MET A 199 -11.43 -2.45 14.94
N LEU A 200 -10.92 -1.42 14.26
CA LEU A 200 -11.56 -0.84 13.07
C LEU A 200 -11.63 -1.81 11.88
N VAL A 201 -10.64 -2.69 11.73
CA VAL A 201 -10.62 -3.74 10.69
C VAL A 201 -11.65 -4.84 10.98
N LEU A 202 -11.88 -5.17 12.26
CA LEU A 202 -12.91 -6.12 12.67
C LEU A 202 -14.32 -5.52 12.50
N GLU A 203 -14.53 -4.28 12.96
CA GLU A 203 -15.79 -3.54 12.78
C GLU A 203 -16.18 -3.45 11.28
N ALA A 204 -15.24 -3.05 10.42
CA ALA A 204 -15.47 -2.99 8.98
C ALA A 204 -15.70 -4.36 8.31
N ARG A 205 -15.32 -5.48 8.96
CA ARG A 205 -15.62 -6.84 8.49
C ARG A 205 -17.01 -7.30 8.94
N GLU A 206 -17.37 -7.01 10.20
CA GLU A 206 -18.71 -7.26 10.74
C GLU A 206 -19.78 -6.53 9.91
N GLU A 207 -19.55 -5.26 9.55
CA GLU A 207 -20.42 -4.49 8.63
C GLU A 207 -20.66 -5.19 7.26
N ILE A 208 -19.67 -5.93 6.75
CA ILE A 208 -19.74 -6.64 5.46
C ILE A 208 -20.42 -8.01 5.61
N GLU A 209 -20.21 -8.68 6.73
CA GLU A 209 -20.82 -9.97 7.05
C GLU A 209 -22.32 -9.84 7.38
N ASP A 210 -22.73 -8.73 8.00
CA ASP A 210 -24.14 -8.42 8.32
C ASP A 210 -24.96 -7.90 7.12
N ALA A 211 -24.30 -7.53 6.01
CA ALA A 211 -24.93 -7.02 4.80
C ALA A 211 -25.86 -8.07 4.17
N LYS A 212 -27.08 -7.66 3.80
CA LYS A 212 -28.12 -8.55 3.22
C LYS A 212 -28.37 -8.26 1.75
N SER A 213 -27.90 -7.11 1.27
CA SER A 213 -28.06 -6.60 -0.07
C SER A 213 -26.88 -5.68 -0.44
N GLU A 214 -26.68 -5.50 -1.75
CA GLU A 214 -25.68 -4.57 -2.30
C GLU A 214 -25.83 -3.14 -1.76
N ALA A 215 -27.06 -2.71 -1.44
CA ALA A 215 -27.34 -1.39 -0.91
C ALA A 215 -26.85 -1.19 0.54
N ASP A 216 -26.69 -2.26 1.31
CA ASP A 216 -26.13 -2.19 2.67
C ASP A 216 -24.61 -1.92 2.64
N LEU A 217 -23.94 -2.23 1.52
CA LEU A 217 -22.49 -2.05 1.33
C LEU A 217 -22.08 -0.63 0.91
N GLU A 218 -23.01 0.25 0.56
CA GLU A 218 -22.67 1.60 0.09
C GLU A 218 -21.96 2.42 1.17
N GLN A 219 -22.46 2.37 2.41
CA GLN A 219 -21.82 3.04 3.55
C GLN A 219 -20.44 2.43 3.92
N PRO A 220 -20.28 1.10 4.03
CA PRO A 220 -18.95 0.46 4.15
C PRO A 220 -17.97 0.83 3.03
N ARG A 221 -18.43 0.95 1.77
CA ARG A 221 -17.60 1.39 0.63
C ARG A 221 -17.15 2.84 0.79
N GLU A 222 -18.08 3.78 1.00
CA GLU A 222 -17.75 5.20 1.25
C GLU A 222 -16.78 5.36 2.43
N ALA A 223 -17.02 4.63 3.54
CA ALA A 223 -16.18 4.68 4.73
C ALA A 223 -14.79 4.09 4.48
N ASN A 224 -14.67 2.98 3.73
CA ASN A 224 -13.39 2.39 3.41
C ASN A 224 -12.59 3.22 2.40
N ASP A 225 -13.23 3.80 1.38
CA ASP A 225 -12.58 4.72 0.44
C ASP A 225 -12.07 5.98 1.15
N ALA A 226 -12.80 6.52 2.14
CA ALA A 226 -12.32 7.60 2.99
C ALA A 226 -11.10 7.19 3.85
N ARG A 227 -11.07 5.96 4.38
CA ARG A 227 -9.92 5.40 5.11
C ARG A 227 -8.70 5.24 4.19
N ILE A 228 -8.89 4.80 2.94
CA ILE A 228 -7.82 4.73 1.92
C ILE A 228 -7.30 6.13 1.61
N ALA A 229 -8.17 7.11 1.33
CA ALA A 229 -7.76 8.47 1.00
C ALA A 229 -6.95 9.13 2.14
N ALA A 230 -7.37 8.96 3.40
CA ALA A 230 -6.62 9.42 4.56
C ALA A 230 -5.25 8.72 4.69
N SER A 231 -5.15 7.45 4.30
CA SER A 231 -3.88 6.70 4.28
C SER A 231 -2.95 7.21 3.18
N GLU A 232 -3.47 7.57 2.00
CA GLU A 232 -2.69 8.17 0.91
C GLU A 232 -2.17 9.58 1.28
N GLU A 233 -2.96 10.39 1.99
CA GLU A 233 -2.53 11.70 2.51
C GLU A 233 -1.42 11.55 3.58
N ALA A 234 -1.59 10.61 4.51
CA ALA A 234 -0.57 10.31 5.53
C ALA A 234 0.74 9.77 4.90
N LEU A 235 0.64 8.97 3.83
CA LEU A 235 1.81 8.54 3.05
C LEU A 235 2.49 9.70 2.31
N ASP A 236 1.75 10.65 1.74
CA ASP A 236 2.33 11.85 1.10
C ASP A 236 3.15 12.66 2.10
N VAL A 237 2.57 12.94 3.28
CA VAL A 237 3.27 13.65 4.36
C VAL A 237 4.49 12.87 4.86
N ALA A 238 4.39 11.55 5.04
CA ALA A 238 5.51 10.73 5.49
C ALA A 238 6.66 10.74 4.47
N PHE A 239 6.36 10.50 3.19
CA PHE A 239 7.39 10.48 2.14
C PHE A 239 7.97 11.86 1.81
N ALA A 240 7.19 12.95 1.92
CA ALA A 240 7.69 14.31 1.74
C ALA A 240 8.69 14.72 2.84
N ASN A 241 8.53 14.19 4.06
CA ASN A 241 9.45 14.41 5.18
C ASN A 241 10.54 13.31 5.32
N ASP A 242 10.54 12.32 4.43
CA ASP A 242 11.39 11.11 4.49
C ASP A 242 11.28 10.32 5.82
N ASP A 243 10.10 10.35 6.46
CA ASP A 243 9.78 9.54 7.65
C ASP A 243 9.39 8.11 7.25
N ILE A 244 10.41 7.25 7.20
CA ILE A 244 10.28 5.88 6.69
C ILE A 244 9.48 5.00 7.64
N GLU A 245 9.55 5.26 8.94
CA GLU A 245 8.80 4.50 9.95
C GLU A 245 7.32 4.88 9.94
N ALA A 246 6.98 6.16 9.71
CA ALA A 246 5.60 6.56 9.44
C ALA A 246 5.07 5.94 8.15
N ALA A 247 5.82 6.04 7.05
CA ALA A 247 5.43 5.46 5.76
C ALA A 247 5.25 3.93 5.85
N LYS A 248 6.09 3.23 6.62
CA LYS A 248 5.99 1.79 6.89
C LYS A 248 4.72 1.44 7.67
N ARG A 249 4.42 2.13 8.79
CA ARG A 249 3.18 1.94 9.55
C ARG A 249 1.94 2.17 8.69
N GLU A 250 1.99 3.22 7.86
CA GLU A 250 0.85 3.60 7.03
C GLU A 250 0.65 2.66 5.84
N ALA A 251 1.72 2.13 5.24
CA ALA A 251 1.63 1.08 4.23
C ALA A 251 0.99 -0.21 4.78
N VAL A 252 1.25 -0.56 6.05
CA VAL A 252 0.57 -1.67 6.74
C VAL A 252 -0.92 -1.35 6.93
N ARG A 253 -1.28 -0.14 7.39
CA ARG A 253 -2.68 0.29 7.50
C ARG A 253 -3.41 0.21 6.14
N LEU A 254 -2.81 0.76 5.09
CA LEU A 254 -3.35 0.74 3.72
C LEU A 254 -3.57 -0.69 3.20
N ARG A 255 -2.71 -1.66 3.56
CA ARG A 255 -2.90 -3.08 3.19
C ARG A 255 -4.25 -3.63 3.68
N TYR A 256 -4.68 -3.26 4.89
CA TYR A 256 -5.98 -3.71 5.42
C TYR A 256 -7.16 -3.06 4.70
N TRP A 257 -7.12 -1.76 4.43
CA TRP A 257 -8.20 -1.08 3.70
C TRP A 257 -8.31 -1.54 2.24
N VAL A 258 -7.20 -1.90 1.60
CA VAL A 258 -7.22 -2.53 0.26
C VAL A 258 -7.85 -3.92 0.33
N ASN A 259 -7.47 -4.78 1.30
CA ASN A 259 -8.10 -6.09 1.50
C ASN A 259 -9.61 -5.97 1.78
N ILE A 260 -10.04 -4.98 2.57
CA ILE A 260 -11.47 -4.68 2.82
C ILE A 260 -12.16 -4.22 1.53
N ARG A 261 -11.55 -3.33 0.73
CA ARG A 261 -12.09 -2.92 -0.58
C ARG A 261 -12.24 -4.11 -1.54
N ASP A 262 -11.24 -4.98 -1.57
CA ASP A 262 -11.28 -6.18 -2.40
C ASP A 262 -12.40 -7.13 -1.92
N THR A 263 -12.60 -7.26 -0.60
CA THR A 263 -13.73 -8.01 -0.02
C THR A 263 -15.07 -7.38 -0.41
N LEU A 264 -15.20 -6.05 -0.37
CA LEU A 264 -16.40 -5.30 -0.80
C LEU A 264 -16.71 -5.42 -2.30
N HIS A 265 -15.70 -5.63 -3.15
CA HIS A 265 -15.85 -5.84 -4.59
C HIS A 265 -16.23 -7.28 -4.96
N HIS A 266 -15.82 -8.27 -4.16
CA HIS A 266 -16.09 -9.69 -4.39
C HIS A 266 -17.23 -10.24 -3.52
N TRP A 267 -17.96 -9.37 -2.80
CA TRP A 267 -19.13 -9.76 -2.03
C TRP A 267 -20.25 -10.26 -2.95
N GLU A 268 -20.94 -11.32 -2.53
CA GLU A 268 -22.06 -11.91 -3.25
C GLU A 268 -23.18 -12.31 -2.29
N GLN A 269 -24.42 -11.94 -2.61
CA GLN A 269 -25.58 -12.21 -1.75
C GLN A 269 -25.76 -13.71 -1.47
N GLY A 270 -25.77 -14.08 -0.19
CA GLY A 270 -26.03 -15.45 0.26
C GLY A 270 -24.84 -16.40 0.15
N LYS A 271 -23.65 -15.94 -0.27
CA LYS A 271 -22.39 -16.67 -0.09
C LYS A 271 -21.72 -16.21 1.21
N PRO A 272 -21.06 -17.12 1.97
CA PRO A 272 -20.21 -16.71 3.07
C PRO A 272 -19.01 -15.92 2.53
N VAL A 273 -18.65 -14.84 3.22
CA VAL A 273 -17.49 -14.01 2.87
C VAL A 273 -16.20 -14.82 3.14
N VAL A 274 -15.60 -15.37 2.10
CA VAL A 274 -14.34 -16.12 2.22
C VAL A 274 -13.17 -15.14 2.28
N LEU A 275 -12.78 -14.80 3.50
CA LEU A 275 -11.68 -13.87 3.78
C LEU A 275 -10.32 -14.52 3.45
N GLN A 276 -9.53 -13.89 2.59
CA GLN A 276 -8.12 -14.22 2.43
C GLN A 276 -7.31 -13.46 3.49
N HIS A 277 -6.49 -14.21 4.24
CA HIS A 277 -5.65 -13.74 5.34
C HIS A 277 -4.24 -13.40 4.86
#